data_AF-A0A3M1CVH6-F1
#
_entry.id   AF-A0A3M1CVH6-F1
#
_cell.length_a   1.000
_cell.length_b   1.000
_cell.length_c   1.000
_cell.angle_alpha   90.00
_cell.angle_beta   90.00
_cell.angle_gamma   90.00
#
_symmetry.space_group_name_H-M   'P 1'
#
loop_
_entity.id
_entity.type
_entity.pdbx_description
1 polymer ?
#
loop_
_entity_poly.entity_id
_entity_poly.type
_entity_poly.pdbx_seq_one_letter_code
_entity_poly.pdbx_strand_id
1 'polypeptide(L)'
;HFWFEVGQPNTIVSISLKNNTPFSPVDLCYDLFKQGQSARLGGQCDDDGMDGVTDLSGSYYLEQAGIYFIEVHDQNDDEEDPRALNNYLLSINLVEDPDPYEPNNSAAEAKEIGSQAGYISFMADEDWFKIQVQSPNQMLVLDLQAQDRSTVDLRYEVLMPDGTTPVNSGQVEDGRREVAQLHDVLALDSPGWYYIKITDAYDDDTDTSVGYTLTASLQQNPDVRDRGPTNDTWQDATPLTSGQPVTDGYLATRADEDWYVIDSPGVTDSNPALLEVELEFPSSSPVIPSVDLIVPDPNTPCNPGDACDYLVWECGGCNNNAQCQDAQCPSHSCDRAMGKCVAANECFDGGTYRGCGIRSLIMQGPSFGVGGDSRHLKTVAPMYGPRYYFRVADYGARHLDPDNSYRFTVTVHPEPDTHESPPNGLYLPYITKDQEQETRDWNKRLATPVTCSDNGTEIVCGPITGYISFRGDQDWYVLTLPGQDYTIPKETEADPSTAGCYVDFNLLWDWSFSGSGMSLGYVVVRGGDEMGPELGSGSGTWGNGGENECSYVCGEYQAPTKLYLWVFSPGFEKYDFNNPYNITIRAVRGVCPQNCSYCRADTCDFHCPNPVNAVGCGSNSCQ
;
A
#
# COMPACT_ATOMS: atom_id res chain seq x y z
N HIS A 1 -34.72 -3.04 48.70
CA HIS A 1 -34.43 -4.50 48.70
C HIS A 1 -35.66 -5.31 48.31
N PHE A 2 -35.51 -6.19 47.33
CA PHE A 2 -36.52 -7.12 46.83
C PHE A 2 -35.94 -8.53 46.89
N TRP A 3 -36.53 -9.40 47.71
CA TRP A 3 -36.02 -10.75 47.97
C TRP A 3 -36.70 -11.78 47.05
N PHE A 4 -35.93 -12.75 46.57
CA PHE A 4 -36.45 -13.87 45.77
C PHE A 4 -35.66 -15.16 46.06
N GLU A 5 -36.28 -16.30 45.76
CA GLU A 5 -35.69 -17.63 45.97
C GLU A 5 -35.38 -18.29 44.63
N VAL A 6 -34.17 -18.82 44.50
CA VAL A 6 -33.68 -19.56 43.35
C VAL A 6 -33.62 -21.03 43.74
N GLY A 7 -34.47 -21.84 43.11
CA GLY A 7 -34.70 -23.23 43.52
C GLY A 7 -33.59 -24.21 43.11
N GLN A 8 -32.76 -23.87 42.12
CA GLN A 8 -31.71 -24.73 41.58
C GLN A 8 -30.43 -23.93 41.29
N PRO A 9 -29.23 -24.53 41.34
CA PRO A 9 -28.02 -23.89 40.82
C PRO A 9 -28.14 -23.64 39.31
N ASN A 10 -27.21 -22.86 38.76
CA ASN A 10 -27.07 -22.60 37.32
C ASN A 10 -28.35 -22.02 36.72
N THR A 11 -28.94 -21.05 37.40
CA THR A 11 -30.16 -20.37 36.96
C THR A 11 -29.81 -18.95 36.54
N ILE A 12 -30.41 -18.48 35.44
CA ILE A 12 -30.29 -17.09 35.02
C ILE A 12 -31.38 -16.28 35.69
N VAL A 13 -31.02 -15.14 36.26
CA VAL A 13 -31.98 -14.11 36.67
C VAL A 13 -31.96 -12.97 35.68
N SER A 14 -33.09 -12.72 35.03
CA SER A 14 -33.31 -11.53 34.20
C SER A 14 -33.99 -10.46 35.04
N ILE A 15 -33.35 -9.29 35.10
CA ILE A 15 -33.78 -8.13 35.86
C ILE A 15 -34.08 -7.01 34.87
N SER A 16 -35.25 -6.39 35.00
CA SER A 16 -35.58 -5.15 34.27
C SER A 16 -36.08 -4.09 35.25
N LEU A 17 -35.48 -2.90 35.17
CA LEU A 17 -35.85 -1.73 35.96
C LEU A 17 -36.23 -0.60 35.01
N LYS A 18 -37.51 -0.22 35.01
CA LYS A 18 -38.03 0.83 34.12
C LYS A 18 -38.66 1.97 34.91
N ASN A 19 -38.47 3.21 34.47
CA ASN A 19 -39.21 4.37 34.95
C ASN A 19 -39.76 5.15 33.77
N ASN A 20 -41.10 5.18 33.59
CA ASN A 20 -41.75 5.86 32.47
C ASN A 20 -41.74 7.41 32.56
N THR A 21 -40.87 7.98 33.39
CA THR A 21 -40.73 9.43 33.56
C THR A 21 -39.56 9.90 32.69
N PRO A 22 -39.79 10.77 31.69
CA PRO A 22 -38.73 11.26 30.81
C PRO A 22 -37.71 12.20 31.48
N PHE A 23 -37.93 12.56 32.75
CA PHE A 23 -37.13 13.53 33.50
C PHE A 23 -37.25 13.23 35.00
N SER A 24 -36.42 12.33 35.50
CA SER A 24 -36.19 12.15 36.94
C SER A 24 -34.81 12.69 37.28
N PRO A 25 -34.61 13.36 38.43
CA PRO A 25 -33.25 13.66 38.88
C PRO A 25 -32.55 12.43 39.46
N VAL A 26 -33.22 11.28 39.58
CA VAL A 26 -32.70 10.06 40.19
C VAL A 26 -32.04 9.19 39.13
N ASP A 27 -30.79 8.85 39.37
CA ASP A 27 -29.95 7.96 38.56
C ASP A 27 -30.23 6.52 39.02
N LEU A 28 -31.31 5.93 38.50
CA LEU A 28 -31.81 4.65 39.00
C LEU A 28 -30.82 3.52 38.73
N CYS A 29 -30.43 2.82 39.79
CA CYS A 29 -29.59 1.64 39.75
C CYS A 29 -30.30 0.42 40.33
N TYR A 30 -29.84 -0.76 39.93
CA TYR A 30 -30.07 -1.97 40.71
C TYR A 30 -28.80 -2.78 40.90
N ASP A 31 -28.69 -3.39 42.08
CA ASP A 31 -27.59 -4.28 42.46
C ASP A 31 -28.14 -5.63 42.94
N LEU A 32 -27.52 -6.72 42.48
CA LEU A 32 -27.89 -8.09 42.81
C LEU A 32 -26.93 -8.70 43.83
N PHE A 33 -27.49 -9.31 44.88
CA PHE A 33 -26.74 -9.94 45.96
C PHE A 33 -27.30 -11.31 46.33
N LYS A 34 -26.42 -12.17 46.85
CA LYS A 34 -26.81 -13.40 47.54
C LYS A 34 -27.00 -13.17 49.03
N GLN A 35 -28.01 -13.80 49.62
CA GLN A 35 -28.25 -13.70 51.07
C GLN A 35 -27.02 -14.13 51.88
N GLY A 36 -26.62 -13.26 52.82
CA GLY A 36 -25.47 -13.51 53.69
C GLY A 36 -24.12 -13.15 53.07
N GLN A 37 -24.10 -12.70 51.81
CA GLN A 37 -22.92 -12.14 51.15
C GLN A 37 -23.08 -10.62 51.01
N SER A 38 -21.95 -9.91 51.06
CA SER A 38 -21.88 -8.46 50.83
C SER A 38 -21.28 -8.10 49.47
N ALA A 39 -20.70 -9.08 48.77
CA ALA A 39 -20.22 -8.88 47.42
C ALA A 39 -21.40 -8.80 46.47
N ARG A 40 -21.42 -7.74 45.65
CA ARG A 40 -22.32 -7.60 44.51
C ARG A 40 -22.00 -8.68 43.49
N LEU A 41 -23.04 -9.32 42.97
CA LEU A 41 -22.93 -10.32 41.90
C LEU A 41 -23.04 -9.66 40.51
N GLY A 42 -23.78 -8.57 40.41
CA GLY A 42 -24.02 -7.83 39.18
C GLY A 42 -24.98 -6.66 39.42
N GLY A 43 -25.23 -5.84 38.41
CA GLY A 43 -26.14 -4.69 38.49
C GLY A 43 -25.95 -3.73 37.31
N GLN A 44 -26.90 -2.81 37.12
CA GLN A 44 -26.80 -1.74 36.12
C GLN A 44 -27.28 -0.41 36.71
N CYS A 45 -26.82 0.67 36.11
CA CYS A 45 -27.15 2.04 36.46
C CYS A 45 -27.51 2.84 35.20
N ASP A 46 -28.42 3.78 35.39
CA ASP A 46 -28.73 4.85 34.45
C ASP A 46 -27.92 6.08 34.90
N ASP A 47 -26.74 6.27 34.29
CA ASP A 47 -25.72 7.23 34.76
C ASP A 47 -26.12 8.71 34.56
N ASP A 48 -27.24 8.97 33.87
CA ASP A 48 -27.79 10.30 33.65
C ASP A 48 -29.32 10.31 33.55
N GLY A 49 -30.02 10.13 34.68
CA GLY A 49 -31.49 10.05 34.77
C GLY A 49 -32.28 11.25 34.20
N MET A 50 -31.60 12.32 33.79
CA MET A 50 -32.16 13.48 33.08
C MET A 50 -32.20 13.35 31.55
N ASP A 51 -31.64 12.31 30.95
CA ASP A 51 -31.56 12.14 29.51
C ASP A 51 -32.82 11.47 28.90
N GLY A 52 -33.68 10.88 29.73
CA GLY A 52 -34.89 10.22 29.27
C GLY A 52 -35.58 9.32 30.27
N VAL A 53 -36.07 8.19 29.75
CA VAL A 53 -36.77 7.13 30.50
C VAL A 53 -35.72 6.10 30.86
N THR A 54 -35.54 5.82 32.15
CA THR A 54 -34.75 4.67 32.60
C THR A 54 -35.36 3.39 32.04
N ASP A 55 -34.57 2.61 31.30
CA ASP A 55 -34.92 1.27 30.82
C ASP A 55 -33.69 0.37 30.92
N LEU A 56 -33.41 -0.10 32.13
CA LEU A 56 -32.29 -0.99 32.40
C LEU A 56 -32.75 -2.44 32.30
N SER A 57 -31.92 -3.28 31.71
CA SER A 57 -32.13 -4.72 31.66
C SER A 57 -30.80 -5.46 31.67
N GLY A 58 -30.71 -6.50 32.50
CA GLY A 58 -29.55 -7.38 32.54
C GLY A 58 -29.94 -8.79 32.96
N SER A 59 -29.13 -9.75 32.54
CA SER A 59 -29.26 -11.16 32.91
C SER A 59 -28.00 -11.60 33.64
N TYR A 60 -28.13 -12.37 34.72
CA TYR A 60 -27.02 -12.78 35.57
C TYR A 60 -27.06 -14.27 35.88
N TYR A 61 -25.91 -14.93 35.82
CA TYR A 61 -25.77 -16.34 36.15
C TYR A 61 -25.66 -16.57 37.66
N LEU A 62 -26.49 -17.47 38.19
CA LEU A 62 -26.51 -17.83 39.61
C LEU A 62 -26.06 -19.27 39.80
N GLU A 63 -24.77 -19.47 40.08
CA GLU A 63 -24.14 -20.79 40.28
C GLU A 63 -24.79 -21.66 41.36
N GLN A 64 -25.52 -21.05 42.31
CA GLN A 64 -25.99 -21.73 43.50
C GLN A 64 -27.46 -21.41 43.78
N ALA A 65 -28.24 -22.43 44.12
CA ALA A 65 -29.57 -22.24 44.71
C ALA A 65 -29.48 -21.41 46.02
N GLY A 66 -30.58 -20.74 46.37
CA GLY A 66 -30.67 -20.00 47.62
C GLY A 66 -31.53 -18.74 47.52
N ILE A 67 -31.44 -17.91 48.55
CA ILE A 67 -32.15 -16.63 48.63
C ILE A 67 -31.22 -15.53 48.12
N TYR A 68 -31.75 -14.69 47.24
CA TYR A 68 -31.08 -13.52 46.67
C TYR A 68 -31.91 -12.27 46.95
N PHE A 69 -31.30 -11.11 46.80
CA PHE A 69 -32.02 -9.85 46.83
C PHE A 69 -31.47 -8.84 45.84
N ILE A 70 -32.36 -7.98 45.35
CA ILE A 70 -32.03 -6.81 44.54
C ILE A 70 -32.17 -5.56 45.39
N GLU A 71 -31.14 -4.75 45.44
CA GLU A 71 -31.20 -3.38 45.90
C GLU A 71 -31.53 -2.47 44.71
N VAL A 72 -32.48 -1.55 44.88
CA VAL A 72 -32.77 -0.50 43.92
C VAL A 72 -32.49 0.80 44.65
N HIS A 73 -31.60 1.61 44.10
CA HIS A 73 -31.09 2.81 44.73
C HIS A 73 -30.77 3.86 43.66
N ASP A 74 -30.35 5.03 44.11
CA ASP A 74 -29.84 6.12 43.29
C ASP A 74 -28.31 5.98 43.21
N GLN A 75 -27.67 6.20 42.05
CA GLN A 75 -26.27 5.81 41.82
C GLN A 75 -25.30 6.32 42.89
N ASN A 76 -25.59 7.49 43.47
CA ASN A 76 -24.75 8.12 44.50
C ASN A 76 -25.50 8.37 45.82
N ASP A 77 -26.72 7.86 45.95
CA ASP A 77 -27.62 8.08 47.10
C ASP A 77 -27.82 9.58 47.44
N ASP A 78 -27.79 10.47 46.45
CA ASP A 78 -27.82 11.92 46.65
C ASP A 78 -28.98 12.65 45.96
N GLU A 79 -29.75 11.95 45.11
CA GLU A 79 -30.97 12.48 44.51
C GLU A 79 -32.27 11.85 45.05
N GLU A 80 -33.36 12.62 44.93
CA GLU A 80 -34.71 12.13 45.23
C GLU A 80 -35.73 12.71 44.26
N ASP A 81 -36.76 11.92 43.94
CA ASP A 81 -37.90 12.37 43.15
C ASP A 81 -39.21 12.24 43.92
N PRO A 82 -39.69 13.32 44.57
CA PRO A 82 -40.90 13.25 45.40
C PRO A 82 -42.20 13.20 44.58
N ARG A 83 -42.13 13.23 43.24
CA ARG A 83 -43.32 13.24 42.38
C ARG A 83 -43.92 11.83 42.34
N ALA A 84 -45.12 11.68 42.90
CA ALA A 84 -45.84 10.41 43.01
C ALA A 84 -46.14 9.68 41.67
N LEU A 85 -45.91 10.33 40.53
CA LEU A 85 -46.08 9.74 39.20
C LEU A 85 -44.80 9.06 38.69
N ASN A 86 -43.66 9.25 39.36
CA ASN A 86 -42.36 8.79 38.92
C ASN A 86 -41.96 7.48 39.63
N ASN A 87 -42.89 6.52 39.59
CA ASN A 87 -42.63 5.19 40.15
C ASN A 87 -41.81 4.37 39.16
N TYR A 88 -40.82 3.63 39.66
CA TYR A 88 -40.17 2.60 38.88
C TYR A 88 -40.97 1.29 38.89
N LEU A 89 -40.71 0.44 37.90
CA LEU A 89 -41.18 -0.93 37.80
C LEU A 89 -39.96 -1.85 37.79
N LEU A 90 -39.80 -2.67 38.83
CA LEU A 90 -38.83 -3.74 38.88
C LEU A 90 -39.50 -5.07 38.49
N SER A 91 -38.96 -5.74 37.48
CA SER A 91 -39.35 -7.09 37.07
C SER A 91 -38.18 -8.04 37.29
N ILE A 92 -38.44 -9.18 37.91
CA ILE A 92 -37.45 -10.22 38.20
C ILE A 92 -37.99 -11.53 37.65
N ASN A 93 -37.28 -12.14 36.73
CA ASN A 93 -37.65 -13.41 36.13
C ASN A 93 -36.50 -14.40 36.30
N LEU A 94 -36.83 -15.64 36.66
CA LEU A 94 -35.88 -16.74 36.65
C LEU A 94 -36.08 -17.52 35.36
N VAL A 95 -35.00 -17.73 34.62
CA VAL A 95 -34.98 -18.43 33.34
C VAL A 95 -33.95 -19.55 33.46
N GLU A 96 -34.30 -20.72 32.95
CA GLU A 96 -33.31 -21.80 32.76
C GLU A 96 -32.38 -21.38 31.63
N ASP A 97 -31.09 -21.66 31.78
CA ASP A 97 -30.10 -21.32 30.76
C ASP A 97 -30.47 -21.99 29.43
N PRO A 98 -30.71 -21.22 28.34
CA PRO A 98 -31.02 -21.81 27.06
C PRO A 98 -29.79 -22.45 26.41
N ASP A 99 -28.57 -22.15 26.88
CA ASP A 99 -27.34 -22.71 26.33
C ASP A 99 -27.14 -24.19 26.75
N PRO A 100 -27.19 -25.14 25.81
CA PRO A 100 -26.99 -26.55 26.12
C PRO A 100 -25.53 -26.94 26.40
N TYR A 101 -24.56 -26.04 26.17
CA TYR A 101 -23.13 -26.26 26.39
C TYR A 101 -22.68 -25.95 27.81
N GLU A 102 -23.46 -25.21 28.60
CA GLU A 102 -23.05 -24.80 29.94
C GLU A 102 -22.85 -25.99 30.92
N PRO A 103 -21.85 -25.97 31.83
CA PRO A 103 -20.88 -24.88 32.03
C PRO A 103 -19.73 -24.91 31.00
N ASN A 104 -19.43 -23.79 30.35
CA ASN A 104 -18.29 -23.58 29.44
C ASN A 104 -17.62 -22.20 29.58
N ASN A 105 -17.77 -21.58 30.75
CA ASN A 105 -17.24 -20.27 31.15
C ASN A 105 -15.70 -20.17 31.31
N SER A 106 -14.95 -21.17 30.86
CA SER A 106 -13.48 -21.17 30.96
C SER A 106 -12.82 -22.15 30.00
N ALA A 107 -11.54 -21.92 29.67
CA ALA A 107 -10.74 -22.85 28.87
C ALA A 107 -10.70 -24.28 29.45
N ALA A 108 -10.74 -24.42 30.78
CA ALA A 108 -10.77 -25.73 31.45
C ALA A 108 -12.09 -26.48 31.24
N GLU A 109 -13.18 -25.74 31.06
CA GLU A 109 -14.53 -26.26 30.86
C GLU A 109 -14.91 -26.32 29.37
N ALA A 110 -14.05 -25.84 28.48
CA ALA A 110 -14.30 -25.72 27.05
C ALA A 110 -14.88 -26.99 26.42
N LYS A 111 -15.94 -26.84 25.63
CA LYS A 111 -16.65 -27.93 24.96
C LYS A 111 -16.08 -28.19 23.57
N GLU A 112 -16.28 -29.41 23.08
CA GLU A 112 -16.08 -29.67 21.66
C GLU A 112 -17.19 -28.96 20.86
N ILE A 113 -16.84 -28.46 19.68
CA ILE A 113 -17.80 -27.78 18.81
C ILE A 113 -18.89 -28.77 18.38
N GLY A 114 -20.13 -28.45 18.71
CA GLY A 114 -21.31 -29.24 18.35
C GLY A 114 -22.13 -28.61 17.22
N SER A 115 -23.32 -29.16 16.99
CA SER A 115 -24.28 -28.62 16.00
C SER A 115 -25.43 -27.84 16.64
N GLN A 116 -25.44 -27.70 17.97
CA GLN A 116 -26.45 -26.95 18.70
C GLN A 116 -26.03 -25.48 18.75
N ALA A 117 -27.03 -24.60 18.90
CA ALA A 117 -26.76 -23.18 19.09
C ALA A 117 -26.19 -22.92 20.49
N GLY A 118 -25.26 -21.99 20.60
CA GLY A 118 -24.85 -21.37 21.86
C GLY A 118 -25.60 -20.06 22.09
N TYR A 119 -25.54 -19.51 23.29
CA TYR A 119 -26.26 -18.32 23.70
C TYR A 119 -25.43 -17.54 24.71
N ILE A 120 -25.11 -16.28 24.39
CA ILE A 120 -24.59 -15.32 25.37
C ILE A 120 -25.77 -14.89 26.26
N SER A 121 -26.00 -15.65 27.33
CA SER A 121 -27.27 -15.69 28.06
C SER A 121 -27.28 -14.75 29.28
N PHE A 122 -26.11 -14.32 29.73
CA PHE A 122 -25.95 -13.40 30.86
C PHE A 122 -24.73 -12.47 30.69
N MET A 123 -24.63 -11.45 31.54
CA MET A 123 -23.58 -10.44 31.42
C MET A 123 -22.21 -11.06 31.69
N ALA A 124 -21.24 -10.75 30.81
CA ALA A 124 -19.90 -11.34 30.81
C ALA A 124 -19.91 -12.89 30.69
N ASP A 125 -20.92 -13.44 30.02
CA ASP A 125 -20.94 -14.85 29.62
C ASP A 125 -19.80 -15.13 28.62
N GLU A 126 -19.05 -16.20 28.89
CA GLU A 126 -17.94 -16.63 28.06
C GLU A 126 -18.15 -18.05 27.57
N ASP A 127 -18.36 -18.20 26.27
CA ASP A 127 -18.55 -19.51 25.68
C ASP A 127 -17.23 -20.07 25.15
N TRP A 128 -16.63 -21.01 25.89
CA TRP A 128 -15.39 -21.64 25.47
C TRP A 128 -15.63 -22.96 24.71
N PHE A 129 -15.05 -23.04 23.52
CA PHE A 129 -14.96 -24.25 22.71
C PHE A 129 -13.51 -24.65 22.48
N LYS A 130 -13.31 -25.89 22.02
CA LYS A 130 -11.99 -26.39 21.63
C LYS A 130 -12.04 -27.29 20.41
N ILE A 131 -10.94 -27.29 19.67
CA ILE A 131 -10.73 -28.14 18.49
C ILE A 131 -9.33 -28.74 18.50
N GLN A 132 -9.21 -30.02 18.14
CA GLN A 132 -7.93 -30.73 18.17
C GLN A 132 -7.23 -30.67 16.82
N VAL A 133 -6.13 -29.93 16.77
CA VAL A 133 -5.20 -29.85 15.65
C VAL A 133 -4.23 -31.03 15.72
N GLN A 134 -4.19 -31.83 14.64
CA GLN A 134 -3.44 -33.08 14.61
C GLN A 134 -2.01 -32.90 14.08
N SER A 135 -1.82 -31.95 13.17
CA SER A 135 -0.53 -31.64 12.56
C SER A 135 -0.33 -30.12 12.51
N PRO A 136 0.92 -29.63 12.48
CA PRO A 136 1.16 -28.24 12.14
C PRO A 136 0.59 -27.92 10.76
N ASN A 137 0.34 -26.64 10.51
CA ASN A 137 -0.01 -26.04 9.22
C ASN A 137 -1.35 -26.54 8.67
N GLN A 138 -2.27 -26.84 9.59
CA GLN A 138 -3.69 -26.94 9.29
C GLN A 138 -4.28 -25.54 9.31
N MET A 139 -5.32 -25.34 8.50
CA MET A 139 -6.11 -24.12 8.54
C MET A 139 -7.37 -24.36 9.35
N LEU A 140 -7.71 -23.42 10.23
CA LEU A 140 -9.02 -23.34 10.87
C LEU A 140 -9.94 -22.50 9.99
N VAL A 141 -11.00 -23.11 9.46
CA VAL A 141 -12.13 -22.38 8.87
C VAL A 141 -13.18 -22.22 9.96
N LEU A 142 -13.45 -20.98 10.35
CA LEU A 142 -14.37 -20.59 11.41
C LEU A 142 -15.51 -19.75 10.82
N ASP A 143 -16.74 -20.17 11.09
CA ASP A 143 -17.95 -19.40 10.80
C ASP A 143 -18.72 -19.22 12.11
N LEU A 144 -18.99 -17.97 12.46
CA LEU A 144 -19.79 -17.58 13.62
C LEU A 144 -20.95 -16.71 13.14
N GLN A 145 -22.17 -17.11 13.47
CA GLN A 145 -23.36 -16.43 12.99
C GLN A 145 -24.47 -16.39 14.05
N ALA A 146 -25.07 -15.23 14.29
CA ALA A 146 -26.30 -15.11 15.06
C ALA A 146 -27.51 -15.69 14.28
N GLN A 147 -28.46 -16.29 14.99
CA GLN A 147 -29.66 -16.87 14.36
C GLN A 147 -30.66 -15.82 13.85
N ASP A 148 -30.69 -14.65 14.46
CA ASP A 148 -31.44 -13.45 14.08
C ASP A 148 -30.67 -12.21 14.56
N ARG A 149 -31.23 -11.02 14.38
CA ARG A 149 -30.72 -9.79 15.01
C ARG A 149 -30.83 -9.91 16.53
N SER A 150 -29.78 -9.52 17.24
CA SER A 150 -29.69 -9.61 18.70
C SER A 150 -29.13 -8.32 19.27
N THR A 151 -29.29 -8.10 20.57
CA THR A 151 -28.57 -7.03 21.26
C THR A 151 -27.08 -7.36 21.39
N VAL A 152 -26.71 -8.64 21.43
CA VAL A 152 -25.32 -9.09 21.58
C VAL A 152 -24.48 -8.75 20.34
N ASP A 153 -23.35 -8.11 20.58
CA ASP A 153 -22.32 -7.84 19.58
C ASP A 153 -21.30 -8.97 19.59
N LEU A 154 -21.54 -10.01 18.77
CA LEU A 154 -20.73 -11.22 18.79
C LEU A 154 -19.25 -10.93 18.51
N ARG A 155 -18.40 -11.48 19.38
CA ARG A 155 -16.94 -11.51 19.27
C ARG A 155 -16.43 -12.94 19.42
N TYR A 156 -15.36 -13.26 18.71
CA TYR A 156 -14.57 -14.45 18.97
C TYR A 156 -13.10 -14.13 19.23
N GLU A 157 -12.44 -15.02 19.97
CA GLU A 157 -10.98 -15.09 20.11
C GLU A 157 -10.53 -16.54 19.95
N VAL A 158 -9.56 -16.78 19.07
CA VAL A 158 -8.90 -18.09 18.92
C VAL A 158 -7.60 -18.04 19.70
N LEU A 159 -7.38 -19.02 20.59
CA LEU A 159 -6.20 -19.09 21.44
C LEU A 159 -5.39 -20.36 21.17
N MET A 160 -4.07 -20.22 21.34
CA MET A 160 -3.09 -21.29 21.26
C MET A 160 -3.37 -22.41 22.29
N PRO A 161 -2.67 -23.56 22.19
CA PRO A 161 -2.86 -24.67 23.13
C PRO A 161 -2.54 -24.40 24.61
N ASP A 162 -1.95 -23.25 24.93
CA ASP A 162 -1.80 -22.80 26.32
C ASP A 162 -3.09 -22.18 26.91
N GLY A 163 -4.10 -21.93 26.08
CA GLY A 163 -5.38 -21.33 26.46
C GLY A 163 -5.32 -19.84 26.80
N THR A 164 -4.21 -19.16 26.48
CA THR A 164 -3.98 -17.75 26.88
C THR A 164 -3.35 -16.88 25.80
N THR A 165 -2.58 -17.46 24.88
CA THR A 165 -1.93 -16.69 23.80
C THR A 165 -2.90 -16.57 22.62
N PRO A 166 -3.32 -15.35 22.25
CA PRO A 166 -4.22 -15.16 21.12
C PRO A 166 -3.53 -15.51 19.80
N VAL A 167 -4.27 -16.19 18.93
CA VAL A 167 -3.95 -16.42 17.52
C VAL A 167 -4.59 -15.32 16.68
N ASN A 168 -5.90 -15.12 16.85
CA ASN A 168 -6.67 -14.08 16.17
C ASN A 168 -7.96 -13.76 16.94
N SER A 169 -8.58 -12.63 16.64
CA SER A 169 -9.91 -12.25 17.12
C SER A 169 -10.72 -11.53 16.03
N GLY A 170 -12.04 -11.59 16.12
CA GLY A 170 -12.95 -10.82 15.25
C GLY A 170 -14.24 -10.48 15.98
N GLN A 171 -14.89 -9.39 15.56
CA GLN A 171 -16.14 -8.92 16.19
C GLN A 171 -17.04 -8.19 15.19
N VAL A 172 -18.35 -8.11 15.50
CA VAL A 172 -19.35 -7.30 14.79
C VAL A 172 -20.09 -6.41 15.78
N GLU A 173 -19.86 -5.09 15.71
CA GLU A 173 -20.38 -4.08 16.65
C GLU A 173 -21.75 -3.49 16.26
N ASP A 174 -22.66 -4.31 15.69
CA ASP A 174 -23.98 -3.82 15.29
C ASP A 174 -25.02 -4.95 15.19
N GLY A 175 -25.01 -5.89 16.15
CA GLY A 175 -25.90 -7.06 16.16
C GLY A 175 -27.40 -6.71 16.08
N ARG A 176 -27.75 -5.48 16.48
CA ARG A 176 -29.14 -4.96 16.47
C ARG A 176 -29.63 -4.57 15.08
N ARG A 177 -28.73 -4.12 14.19
CA ARG A 177 -29.11 -3.64 12.85
C ARG A 177 -29.14 -4.76 11.84
N GLU A 178 -28.21 -5.70 11.93
CA GLU A 178 -28.04 -6.80 10.99
C GLU A 178 -27.71 -8.10 11.72
N VAL A 179 -27.95 -9.24 11.07
CA VAL A 179 -27.58 -10.53 11.65
C VAL A 179 -26.06 -10.61 11.66
N ALA A 180 -25.46 -10.70 12.85
CA ALA A 180 -24.01 -10.79 13.00
C ALA A 180 -23.48 -12.05 12.30
N GLN A 181 -22.48 -11.87 11.43
CA GLN A 181 -21.83 -12.93 10.67
C GLN A 181 -20.32 -12.65 10.59
N LEU A 182 -19.53 -13.64 11.01
CA LEU A 182 -18.07 -13.62 10.99
C LEU A 182 -17.59 -14.87 10.28
N HIS A 183 -16.63 -14.68 9.37
CA HIS A 183 -15.97 -15.75 8.65
C HIS A 183 -14.46 -15.53 8.70
N ASP A 184 -13.73 -16.58 9.04
CA ASP A 184 -12.28 -16.54 9.17
C ASP A 184 -11.59 -17.83 8.75
N VAL A 185 -10.41 -17.68 8.16
CA VAL A 185 -9.51 -18.80 7.82
C VAL A 185 -8.13 -18.49 8.36
N LEU A 186 -7.69 -19.29 9.33
CA LEU A 186 -6.49 -19.02 10.13
C LEU A 186 -5.47 -20.14 9.98
N ALA A 187 -4.19 -19.80 9.82
CA ALA A 187 -3.09 -20.75 9.91
C ALA A 187 -2.89 -21.20 11.37
N LEU A 188 -2.73 -22.50 11.59
CA LEU A 188 -2.43 -23.06 12.92
C LEU A 188 -1.09 -23.82 12.89
N ASP A 189 -0.07 -23.24 13.50
CA ASP A 189 1.33 -23.70 13.35
C ASP A 189 1.70 -24.88 14.25
N SER A 190 0.86 -25.19 15.24
CA SER A 190 1.16 -26.19 16.27
C SER A 190 0.08 -27.28 16.32
N PRO A 191 0.44 -28.56 16.53
CA PRO A 191 -0.54 -29.54 16.96
C PRO A 191 -0.96 -29.28 18.42
N GLY A 192 -2.23 -29.53 18.76
CA GLY A 192 -2.74 -29.31 20.11
C GLY A 192 -4.23 -29.00 20.16
N TRP A 193 -4.73 -28.70 21.36
CA TRP A 193 -6.09 -28.21 21.55
C TRP A 193 -6.10 -26.69 21.45
N TYR A 194 -6.64 -26.16 20.36
CA TYR A 194 -6.89 -24.73 20.27
C TYR A 194 -8.23 -24.42 20.93
N TYR A 195 -8.34 -23.22 21.48
CA TYR A 195 -9.55 -22.74 22.15
C TYR A 195 -10.19 -21.65 21.31
N ILE A 196 -11.52 -21.63 21.28
CA ILE A 196 -12.31 -20.58 20.64
C ILE A 196 -13.22 -20.04 21.73
N LYS A 197 -13.01 -18.80 22.13
CA LYS A 197 -13.82 -18.08 23.11
C LYS A 197 -14.80 -17.21 22.35
N ILE A 198 -16.10 -17.33 22.63
CA ILE A 198 -17.16 -16.46 22.12
C ILE A 198 -17.68 -15.59 23.26
N THR A 199 -17.82 -14.30 23.02
CA THR A 199 -18.37 -13.34 23.99
C THR A 199 -19.22 -12.30 23.28
N ASP A 200 -19.87 -11.45 24.08
CA ASP A 200 -20.21 -10.10 23.66
C ASP A 200 -18.93 -9.24 23.56
N ALA A 201 -18.88 -8.29 22.63
CA ALA A 201 -17.65 -7.50 22.37
C ALA A 201 -17.27 -6.58 23.54
N TYR A 202 -18.25 -6.16 24.33
CA TYR A 202 -18.10 -5.19 25.43
C TYR A 202 -18.52 -5.74 26.79
N ASP A 203 -18.93 -7.01 26.84
CA ASP A 203 -19.46 -7.71 28.01
C ASP A 203 -20.69 -7.00 28.63
N ASP A 204 -21.45 -6.27 27.82
CA ASP A 204 -22.54 -5.38 28.29
C ASP A 204 -23.94 -5.80 27.82
N ASP A 205 -24.03 -6.65 26.79
CA ASP A 205 -25.28 -7.15 26.24
C ASP A 205 -25.47 -8.68 26.45
N THR A 206 -26.74 -9.12 26.47
CA THR A 206 -27.13 -10.54 26.67
C THR A 206 -28.40 -10.83 25.88
N ASP A 207 -28.60 -12.07 25.38
CA ASP A 207 -29.84 -12.46 24.72
C ASP A 207 -30.15 -13.96 24.91
N THR A 208 -31.11 -14.25 25.80
CA THR A 208 -31.55 -15.63 26.05
C THR A 208 -32.50 -16.17 24.98
N SER A 209 -32.82 -15.41 23.94
CA SER A 209 -33.83 -15.74 22.93
C SER A 209 -33.25 -15.96 21.53
N VAL A 210 -32.14 -15.28 21.22
CA VAL A 210 -31.42 -15.41 19.95
C VAL A 210 -30.06 -16.03 20.21
N GLY A 211 -29.88 -17.29 19.80
CA GLY A 211 -28.59 -17.96 19.90
C GLY A 211 -27.68 -17.65 18.71
N TYR A 212 -26.47 -18.16 18.76
CA TYR A 212 -25.52 -18.19 17.65
C TYR A 212 -25.17 -19.63 17.26
N THR A 213 -24.69 -19.80 16.03
CA THR A 213 -24.09 -21.04 15.54
C THR A 213 -22.60 -20.81 15.31
N LEU A 214 -21.77 -21.64 15.94
CA LEU A 214 -20.35 -21.75 15.65
C LEU A 214 -20.12 -23.02 14.84
N THR A 215 -19.51 -22.89 13.67
CA THR A 215 -18.89 -24.02 12.98
C THR A 215 -17.41 -23.76 12.87
N ALA A 216 -16.61 -24.76 13.20
CA ALA A 216 -15.19 -24.71 12.89
C ALA A 216 -14.73 -26.05 12.33
N SER A 217 -13.90 -25.98 11.30
CA SER A 217 -13.36 -27.17 10.63
C SER A 217 -11.88 -26.99 10.39
N LEU A 218 -11.14 -28.10 10.46
CA LEU A 218 -9.73 -28.11 10.11
C LEU A 218 -9.57 -28.60 8.67
N GLN A 219 -8.86 -27.81 7.89
CA GLN A 219 -8.46 -28.14 6.53
C GLN A 219 -6.93 -28.23 6.46
N GLN A 220 -6.42 -28.90 5.44
CA GLN A 220 -4.98 -28.87 5.18
C GLN A 220 -4.68 -27.58 4.41
N ASN A 221 -3.61 -26.85 4.78
CA ASN A 221 -3.18 -25.70 3.99
C ASN A 221 -2.83 -26.18 2.56
N PRO A 222 -3.49 -25.64 1.51
CA PRO A 222 -3.19 -25.99 0.13
C PRO A 222 -1.78 -25.55 -0.28
N ASP A 223 -1.23 -24.47 0.30
CA ASP A 223 0.15 -24.09 0.07
C ASP A 223 1.09 -25.12 0.72
N VAL A 224 1.93 -25.72 -0.12
CA VAL A 224 2.91 -26.71 0.31
C VAL A 224 4.16 -26.06 0.92
N ARG A 225 4.45 -24.80 0.61
CA ARG A 225 5.55 -24.04 1.20
C ARG A 225 5.27 -23.72 2.67
N ASP A 226 4.00 -23.60 3.02
CA ASP A 226 3.57 -23.46 4.41
C ASP A 226 3.60 -24.76 5.21
N ARG A 227 4.01 -25.91 4.68
CA ARG A 227 4.01 -27.19 5.42
C ARG A 227 5.27 -27.44 6.26
N GLY A 228 6.16 -26.45 6.37
CA GLY A 228 7.40 -26.47 7.16
C GLY A 228 7.51 -25.20 8.02
N PRO A 229 8.68 -24.54 8.11
CA PRO A 229 8.66 -23.11 8.39
C PRO A 229 7.85 -22.46 7.26
N THR A 230 6.84 -21.67 7.62
CA THR A 230 6.04 -20.96 6.62
C THR A 230 6.92 -19.93 5.93
N ASN A 231 6.68 -19.67 4.65
CA ASN A 231 7.37 -18.58 3.96
C ASN A 231 6.67 -17.24 4.22
N ASP A 232 5.95 -17.10 5.34
CA ASP A 232 5.33 -15.85 5.84
C ASP A 232 6.34 -14.81 6.32
N THR A 233 7.63 -15.15 6.30
CA THR A 233 8.70 -14.24 6.72
C THR A 233 9.86 -14.28 5.75
N TRP A 234 10.63 -13.19 5.68
CA TRP A 234 11.79 -13.13 4.78
C TRP A 234 12.91 -14.10 5.17
N GLN A 235 12.98 -14.53 6.44
CA GLN A 235 13.95 -15.51 6.93
C GLN A 235 13.75 -16.88 6.29
N ASP A 236 12.48 -17.21 6.03
CA ASP A 236 12.03 -18.48 5.47
C ASP A 236 11.59 -18.33 4.00
N ALA A 237 11.98 -17.23 3.37
CA ALA A 237 11.65 -16.92 1.98
C ALA A 237 12.02 -18.07 1.02
N THR A 238 11.09 -18.43 0.14
CA THR A 238 11.28 -19.50 -0.84
C THR A 238 12.30 -19.08 -1.91
N PRO A 239 13.39 -19.84 -2.13
CA PRO A 239 14.36 -19.53 -3.18
C PRO A 239 13.78 -19.68 -4.58
N LEU A 240 13.94 -18.65 -5.40
CA LEU A 240 13.53 -18.64 -6.81
C LEU A 240 14.70 -19.01 -7.73
N THR A 241 14.35 -19.64 -8.84
CA THR A 241 15.24 -19.79 -10.00
C THR A 241 14.73 -18.87 -11.11
N SER A 242 15.60 -18.00 -11.64
CA SER A 242 15.25 -17.08 -12.72
C SER A 242 14.47 -17.76 -13.86
N GLY A 243 13.29 -17.23 -14.17
CA GLY A 243 12.39 -17.70 -15.23
C GLY A 243 11.61 -18.97 -14.93
N GLN A 244 11.81 -19.60 -13.76
CA GLN A 244 10.97 -20.73 -13.33
C GLN A 244 9.72 -20.22 -12.62
N PRO A 245 8.51 -20.58 -13.09
CA PRO A 245 7.29 -20.18 -12.42
C PRO A 245 7.05 -21.00 -11.16
N VAL A 246 6.61 -20.32 -10.10
CA VAL A 246 5.83 -20.90 -9.00
C VAL A 246 4.38 -20.99 -9.49
N THR A 247 3.75 -22.16 -9.43
CA THR A 247 2.40 -22.39 -9.99
C THR A 247 1.39 -22.89 -8.97
N ASP A 248 1.80 -23.02 -7.71
CA ASP A 248 1.05 -23.61 -6.62
C ASP A 248 1.04 -22.72 -5.38
N GLY A 249 1.24 -21.40 -5.56
CA GLY A 249 1.20 -20.37 -4.50
C GLY A 249 -0.23 -20.10 -4.07
N TYR A 250 -0.51 -20.07 -2.77
CA TYR A 250 -1.81 -19.70 -2.24
C TYR A 250 -1.66 -18.65 -1.15
N LEU A 251 -2.57 -17.68 -1.13
CA LEU A 251 -2.78 -16.84 0.05
C LEU A 251 -3.99 -17.40 0.77
N ALA A 252 -3.82 -18.55 1.41
CA ALA A 252 -4.91 -19.41 1.86
C ALA A 252 -5.53 -18.95 3.19
N THR A 253 -4.80 -18.14 3.96
CA THR A 253 -5.24 -17.66 5.27
C THR A 253 -5.25 -16.12 5.33
N ARG A 254 -5.89 -15.55 6.36
CA ARG A 254 -5.89 -14.09 6.53
C ARG A 254 -4.47 -13.62 6.87
N ALA A 255 -4.02 -12.57 6.19
CA ALA A 255 -2.68 -11.98 6.35
C ALA A 255 -1.52 -12.94 6.00
N ASP A 256 -1.82 -13.98 5.24
CA ASP A 256 -0.83 -14.83 4.56
C ASP A 256 0.07 -13.98 3.66
N GLU A 257 1.38 -14.16 3.77
CA GLU A 257 2.39 -13.42 3.01
C GLU A 257 3.42 -14.38 2.40
N ASP A 258 3.38 -14.60 1.10
CA ASP A 258 4.38 -15.45 0.49
C ASP A 258 5.69 -14.68 0.22
N TRP A 259 6.73 -14.97 1.00
CA TRP A 259 8.07 -14.46 0.77
C TRP A 259 8.89 -15.34 -0.16
N TYR A 260 9.59 -14.69 -1.07
CA TYR A 260 10.51 -15.29 -2.03
C TYR A 260 11.84 -14.56 -2.05
N VAL A 261 12.91 -15.25 -2.45
CA VAL A 261 14.24 -14.66 -2.60
C VAL A 261 14.87 -15.09 -3.91
N ILE A 262 15.48 -14.15 -4.64
CA ILE A 262 16.29 -14.46 -5.82
C ILE A 262 17.73 -14.00 -5.62
N ASP A 263 18.66 -14.89 -5.96
CA ASP A 263 20.08 -14.61 -6.00
C ASP A 263 20.57 -14.54 -7.46
N SER A 264 21.21 -13.43 -7.81
CA SER A 264 21.91 -13.23 -9.08
C SER A 264 23.37 -12.81 -8.82
N PRO A 265 24.26 -13.78 -8.55
CA PRO A 265 25.65 -13.47 -8.25
C PRO A 265 26.33 -12.79 -9.44
N GLY A 266 26.98 -11.65 -9.17
CA GLY A 266 27.66 -10.83 -10.18
C GLY A 266 26.90 -9.56 -10.58
N VAL A 267 25.64 -9.42 -10.16
CA VAL A 267 24.92 -8.14 -10.27
C VAL A 267 25.45 -7.17 -9.23
N THR A 268 25.81 -5.96 -9.68
CA THR A 268 26.36 -4.86 -8.88
C THR A 268 25.94 -3.52 -9.49
N ASP A 269 26.14 -2.40 -8.80
CA ASP A 269 25.98 -1.05 -9.38
C ASP A 269 26.78 -0.86 -10.68
N SER A 270 27.91 -1.56 -10.83
CA SER A 270 28.77 -1.50 -12.03
C SER A 270 28.45 -2.54 -13.11
N ASN A 271 27.48 -3.42 -12.84
CA ASN A 271 27.03 -4.48 -13.72
C ASN A 271 25.56 -4.79 -13.37
N PRO A 272 24.64 -3.85 -13.67
CA PRO A 272 23.24 -4.00 -13.29
C PRO A 272 22.57 -5.12 -14.10
N ALA A 273 21.42 -5.53 -13.60
CA ALA A 273 20.51 -6.45 -14.28
C ALA A 273 19.09 -5.92 -14.21
N LEU A 274 18.16 -6.60 -14.89
CA LEU A 274 16.74 -6.33 -14.86
C LEU A 274 16.01 -7.48 -14.17
N LEU A 275 15.03 -7.15 -13.34
CA LEU A 275 14.08 -8.07 -12.73
C LEU A 275 12.72 -7.89 -13.40
N GLU A 276 12.35 -8.83 -14.26
CA GLU A 276 10.99 -8.96 -14.77
C GLU A 276 10.16 -9.79 -13.79
N VAL A 277 9.12 -9.16 -13.23
CA VAL A 277 8.25 -9.75 -12.21
C VAL A 277 6.85 -9.90 -12.79
N GLU A 278 6.29 -11.10 -12.71
CA GLU A 278 4.96 -11.43 -13.23
C GLU A 278 4.19 -12.24 -12.19
N LEU A 279 3.01 -11.74 -11.81
CA LEU A 279 2.09 -12.37 -10.86
C LEU A 279 0.71 -12.49 -11.51
N GLU A 280 0.14 -13.68 -11.53
CA GLU A 280 -1.14 -13.98 -12.17
C GLU A 280 -2.03 -14.75 -11.20
N PHE A 281 -3.17 -14.15 -10.85
CA PHE A 281 -4.25 -14.81 -10.11
C PHE A 281 -5.38 -15.20 -11.06
N PRO A 282 -6.08 -16.33 -10.83
CA PRO A 282 -7.30 -16.65 -11.56
C PRO A 282 -8.36 -15.56 -11.39
N SER A 283 -9.17 -15.32 -12.42
CA SER A 283 -10.22 -14.29 -12.37
C SER A 283 -11.30 -14.55 -11.31
N SER A 284 -11.42 -15.79 -10.82
CA SER A 284 -12.30 -16.19 -9.72
C SER A 284 -11.79 -15.78 -8.35
N SER A 285 -10.50 -15.46 -8.23
CA SER A 285 -9.90 -15.14 -6.94
C SER A 285 -10.47 -13.85 -6.35
N PRO A 286 -10.81 -13.78 -5.06
CA PRO A 286 -11.16 -12.54 -4.39
C PRO A 286 -9.94 -11.66 -4.07
N VAL A 287 -8.75 -12.25 -3.95
CA VAL A 287 -7.49 -11.59 -3.55
C VAL A 287 -7.09 -10.48 -4.51
N ILE A 288 -6.89 -9.27 -3.99
CA ILE A 288 -6.31 -8.14 -4.71
C ILE A 288 -4.79 -8.29 -4.66
N PRO A 289 -4.13 -8.75 -5.74
CA PRO A 289 -2.72 -9.09 -5.66
C PRO A 289 -1.85 -7.86 -5.37
N SER A 290 -0.82 -8.08 -4.56
CA SER A 290 0.27 -7.14 -4.34
C SER A 290 1.62 -7.86 -4.35
N VAL A 291 2.65 -7.21 -4.88
CA VAL A 291 4.04 -7.68 -4.80
C VAL A 291 4.94 -6.54 -4.35
N ASP A 292 5.64 -6.73 -3.24
CA ASP A 292 6.70 -5.82 -2.82
C ASP A 292 8.06 -6.38 -3.26
N LEU A 293 8.88 -5.55 -3.91
CA LEU A 293 10.28 -5.81 -4.23
C LEU A 293 11.17 -5.16 -3.18
N ILE A 294 11.89 -5.96 -2.41
CA ILE A 294 12.64 -5.50 -1.24
C ILE A 294 14.12 -5.82 -1.40
N VAL A 295 14.98 -4.84 -1.16
CA VAL A 295 16.45 -5.00 -1.15
C VAL A 295 17.02 -4.51 0.18
N PRO A 296 17.92 -5.27 0.84
CA PRO A 296 18.57 -4.80 2.06
C PRO A 296 19.44 -3.56 1.79
N ASP A 297 19.30 -2.49 2.59
CA ASP A 297 20.20 -1.33 2.53
C ASP A 297 21.49 -1.59 3.33
N PRO A 298 22.65 -1.75 2.67
CA PRO A 298 23.91 -1.98 3.38
C PRO A 298 24.34 -0.78 4.24
N ASN A 299 23.77 0.41 4.02
CA ASN A 299 24.09 1.63 4.78
C ASN A 299 23.25 1.79 6.06
N THR A 300 22.15 1.04 6.18
CA THR A 300 21.28 1.03 7.37
C THR A 300 21.42 -0.32 8.08
N PRO A 301 22.54 -0.58 8.79
CA PRO A 301 22.71 -1.83 9.51
C PRO A 301 21.67 -1.96 10.63
N CYS A 302 21.20 -3.17 10.85
CA CYS A 302 20.21 -3.50 11.87
C CYS A 302 20.57 -4.85 12.53
N ASN A 303 19.96 -5.13 13.67
CA ASN A 303 20.02 -6.39 14.39
C ASN A 303 18.65 -7.09 14.33
N PRO A 304 18.60 -8.42 14.51
CA PRO A 304 17.33 -9.15 14.53
C PRO A 304 16.37 -8.57 15.57
N GLY A 305 15.16 -8.22 15.13
CA GLY A 305 14.13 -7.58 15.95
C GLY A 305 14.18 -6.05 15.99
N ASP A 306 15.14 -5.40 15.35
CA ASP A 306 15.08 -3.96 15.13
C ASP A 306 13.89 -3.64 14.21
N ALA A 307 13.07 -2.65 14.58
CA ALA A 307 11.84 -2.30 13.87
C ALA A 307 12.07 -1.86 12.41
N CYS A 308 13.25 -1.31 12.11
CA CYS A 308 13.60 -0.84 10.77
C CYS A 308 12.53 0.07 10.15
N ASP A 309 11.97 1.00 10.93
CA ASP A 309 10.97 1.96 10.45
C ASP A 309 11.56 2.96 9.44
N TYR A 310 12.85 3.30 9.62
CA TYR A 310 13.53 4.33 8.86
C TYR A 310 14.91 3.90 8.39
N LEU A 311 15.29 4.36 7.21
CA LEU A 311 16.65 4.25 6.68
C LEU A 311 17.55 5.37 7.25
N VAL A 312 18.88 5.23 7.13
CA VAL A 312 19.84 6.31 7.48
C VAL A 312 19.78 7.52 6.54
N TRP A 313 18.99 7.42 5.47
CA TRP A 313 18.86 8.42 4.42
C TRP A 313 17.91 9.53 4.87
N GLU A 314 18.33 10.78 4.67
CA GLU A 314 17.53 11.97 4.99
C GLU A 314 16.61 12.33 3.82
N CYS A 315 15.44 12.89 4.14
CA CYS A 315 14.59 13.53 3.14
C CYS A 315 15.23 14.84 2.64
N GLY A 316 16.03 14.78 1.58
CA GLY A 316 16.89 15.90 1.17
C GLY A 316 16.19 17.07 0.45
N GLY A 317 16.92 18.20 0.39
CA GLY A 317 17.09 19.09 -0.77
C GLY A 317 15.91 19.86 -1.41
N CYS A 318 14.64 19.58 -1.06
CA CYS A 318 13.50 19.93 -1.93
C CYS A 318 12.59 21.08 -1.43
N ASN A 319 13.04 21.98 -0.56
CA ASN A 319 12.19 23.08 -0.02
C ASN A 319 10.82 22.60 0.56
N ASN A 320 10.78 21.41 1.17
CA ASN A 320 9.56 20.75 1.68
C ASN A 320 8.53 20.33 0.62
N ASN A 321 8.89 20.21 -0.67
CA ASN A 321 8.03 19.52 -1.61
C ASN A 321 8.02 18.02 -1.29
N ALA A 322 6.84 17.52 -0.93
CA ALA A 322 6.57 16.12 -0.63
C ALA A 322 7.09 15.17 -1.72
N GLN A 323 6.79 15.47 -2.97
CA GLN A 323 7.06 14.60 -4.10
C GLN A 323 8.56 14.47 -4.37
N CYS A 324 9.31 15.57 -4.39
CA CYS A 324 10.77 15.50 -4.48
C CYS A 324 11.43 14.87 -3.25
N GLN A 325 10.92 15.11 -2.04
CA GLN A 325 11.44 14.44 -0.84
C GLN A 325 11.27 12.92 -0.94
N ASP A 326 10.09 12.46 -1.38
CA ASP A 326 9.82 11.05 -1.65
C ASP A 326 10.76 10.52 -2.74
N ALA A 327 10.94 11.25 -3.84
CA ALA A 327 11.79 10.83 -4.96
C ALA A 327 13.29 10.72 -4.60
N GLN A 328 13.75 11.44 -3.57
CA GLN A 328 15.13 11.33 -3.08
C GLN A 328 15.35 10.15 -2.15
N CYS A 329 14.29 9.53 -1.65
CA CYS A 329 14.38 8.34 -0.82
C CYS A 329 14.50 7.08 -1.69
N PRO A 330 15.42 6.16 -1.37
CA PRO A 330 15.53 4.88 -2.09
C PRO A 330 14.24 4.04 -2.06
N SER A 331 13.41 4.22 -1.02
CA SER A 331 12.09 3.59 -0.87
C SER A 331 10.95 4.37 -1.51
N HIS A 332 11.26 5.53 -2.11
CA HIS A 332 10.28 6.47 -2.65
C HIS A 332 9.26 6.98 -1.62
N SER A 333 9.60 6.96 -0.33
CA SER A 333 8.73 7.42 0.75
C SER A 333 9.54 8.12 1.83
N CYS A 334 9.17 9.38 2.11
CA CYS A 334 9.74 10.22 3.15
C CYS A 334 8.75 10.43 4.30
N ASP A 335 9.18 10.14 5.52
CA ASP A 335 8.53 10.66 6.72
C ASP A 335 9.05 12.08 6.98
N ARG A 336 8.25 13.06 6.57
CA ARG A 336 8.58 14.49 6.71
C ARG A 336 8.66 14.96 8.16
N ALA A 337 7.97 14.31 9.09
CA ALA A 337 8.04 14.67 10.50
C ALA A 337 9.40 14.26 11.10
N MET A 338 9.92 13.11 10.67
CA MET A 338 11.22 12.61 11.08
C MET A 338 12.38 13.10 10.20
N GLY A 339 12.09 13.59 8.99
CA GLY A 339 13.08 13.96 7.99
C GLY A 339 13.88 12.77 7.47
N LYS A 340 13.28 11.56 7.48
CA LYS A 340 13.95 10.30 7.12
C LYS A 340 13.16 9.51 6.08
N CYS A 341 13.89 8.75 5.28
CA CYS A 341 13.29 7.80 4.36
C CYS A 341 12.69 6.61 5.10
N VAL A 342 11.47 6.22 4.75
CA VAL A 342 10.75 5.08 5.33
C VAL A 342 11.39 3.79 4.83
N ALA A 343 11.62 2.84 5.72
CA ALA A 343 12.16 1.53 5.37
C ALA A 343 11.04 0.49 5.18
N ALA A 344 11.41 -0.76 4.89
CA ALA A 344 10.45 -1.85 4.69
C ALA A 344 9.85 -2.43 5.99
N ASN A 345 10.30 -1.93 7.15
CA ASN A 345 10.04 -2.45 8.50
C ASN A 345 10.62 -3.85 8.75
N GLU A 346 11.65 -4.22 7.97
CA GLU A 346 12.28 -5.54 8.05
C GLU A 346 13.80 -5.40 8.15
N CYS A 347 14.38 -6.12 9.11
CA CYS A 347 15.82 -6.20 9.29
C CYS A 347 16.37 -7.47 8.65
N PHE A 348 16.96 -7.37 7.47
CA PHE A 348 17.58 -8.51 6.81
C PHE A 348 18.95 -8.78 7.43
N ASP A 349 19.16 -9.95 8.01
CA ASP A 349 20.43 -10.34 8.67
C ASP A 349 21.23 -11.42 7.90
N GLY A 350 20.70 -11.85 6.75
CA GLY A 350 21.20 -12.97 5.97
C GLY A 350 22.50 -12.73 5.20
N GLY A 351 23.64 -12.89 5.88
CA GLY A 351 24.97 -13.00 5.26
C GLY A 351 25.61 -11.65 4.91
N THR A 352 26.16 -11.53 3.70
CA THR A 352 26.85 -10.30 3.24
C THR A 352 25.88 -9.14 2.99
N TYR A 353 24.59 -9.43 2.82
CA TYR A 353 23.53 -8.47 2.52
C TYR A 353 22.67 -8.29 3.76
N ARG A 354 23.11 -7.39 4.63
CA ARG A 354 22.44 -7.09 5.90
C ARG A 354 22.06 -5.62 5.99
N GLY A 355 20.91 -5.34 6.60
CA GLY A 355 20.41 -4.00 6.83
C GLY A 355 18.89 -3.92 6.74
N CYS A 356 18.35 -2.74 7.05
CA CYS A 356 16.92 -2.48 6.89
C CYS A 356 16.54 -2.55 5.41
N GLY A 357 15.39 -3.17 5.12
CA GLY A 357 14.89 -3.29 3.75
C GLY A 357 14.50 -1.96 3.14
N ILE A 358 14.72 -1.82 1.84
CA ILE A 358 14.19 -0.78 0.97
C ILE A 358 13.06 -1.41 0.16
N ARG A 359 11.82 -0.91 0.30
CA ARG A 359 10.73 -1.25 -0.62
C ARG A 359 10.95 -0.49 -1.92
N SER A 360 11.68 -1.12 -2.84
CA SER A 360 12.03 -0.51 -4.13
C SER A 360 10.83 -0.43 -5.08
N LEU A 361 9.89 -1.39 -4.99
CA LEU A 361 8.67 -1.42 -5.79
C LEU A 361 7.55 -2.16 -5.04
N ILE A 362 6.30 -1.82 -5.34
CA ILE A 362 5.03 -2.26 -4.80
C ILE A 362 4.12 -2.27 -6.02
N MET A 363 3.86 -3.46 -6.53
CA MET A 363 2.96 -3.69 -7.64
C MET A 363 1.58 -3.91 -7.05
N GLN A 364 0.59 -3.10 -7.44
CA GLN A 364 -0.79 -3.32 -7.02
C GLN A 364 -1.78 -2.69 -8.00
N GLY A 365 -2.95 -3.32 -8.12
CA GLY A 365 -4.07 -2.76 -8.87
C GLY A 365 -3.85 -2.65 -10.39
N PRO A 366 -4.75 -1.95 -11.09
CA PRO A 366 -4.80 -1.97 -12.56
C PRO A 366 -3.63 -1.24 -13.23
N SER A 367 -2.92 -0.35 -12.53
CA SER A 367 -1.76 0.38 -13.08
C SER A 367 -0.57 -0.52 -13.44
N PHE A 368 -0.54 -1.74 -12.89
CA PHE A 368 0.44 -2.78 -13.23
C PHE A 368 -0.21 -3.95 -13.99
N GLY A 369 -1.50 -3.85 -14.29
CA GLY A 369 -2.29 -4.90 -14.92
C GLY A 369 -1.96 -5.05 -16.40
N VAL A 370 -1.60 -6.27 -16.83
CA VAL A 370 -1.39 -6.58 -18.25
C VAL A 370 -2.72 -6.45 -18.98
N GLY A 371 -2.79 -5.55 -19.96
CA GLY A 371 -4.05 -5.27 -20.68
C GLY A 371 -5.16 -4.69 -19.79
N GLY A 372 -4.82 -4.15 -18.62
CA GLY A 372 -5.76 -3.60 -17.64
C GLY A 372 -6.36 -4.65 -16.69
N ASP A 373 -5.91 -5.91 -16.75
CA ASP A 373 -6.32 -6.94 -15.79
C ASP A 373 -5.59 -6.76 -14.45
N SER A 374 -6.30 -6.34 -13.41
CA SER A 374 -5.74 -6.16 -12.07
C SER A 374 -5.36 -7.45 -11.36
N ARG A 375 -5.67 -8.63 -11.93
CA ARG A 375 -5.23 -9.94 -11.43
C ARG A 375 -3.95 -10.45 -12.10
N HIS A 376 -3.50 -9.79 -13.17
CA HIS A 376 -2.25 -10.12 -13.87
C HIS A 376 -1.29 -8.94 -13.81
N LEU A 377 -0.45 -8.91 -12.78
CA LEU A 377 0.54 -7.86 -12.59
C LEU A 377 1.83 -8.20 -13.32
N LYS A 378 2.40 -7.22 -14.04
CA LYS A 378 3.71 -7.38 -14.69
C LYS A 378 4.50 -6.09 -14.73
N THR A 379 5.78 -6.17 -14.41
CA THR A 379 6.70 -5.03 -14.49
C THR A 379 8.14 -5.48 -14.68
N VAL A 380 9.00 -4.53 -15.03
CA VAL A 380 10.46 -4.69 -14.94
C VAL A 380 11.01 -3.61 -14.01
N ALA A 381 11.96 -4.00 -13.17
CA ALA A 381 12.70 -3.14 -12.26
C ALA A 381 14.21 -3.36 -12.43
N PRO A 382 15.06 -2.35 -12.21
CA PRO A 382 16.50 -2.54 -12.21
C PRO A 382 16.96 -3.25 -10.93
N MET A 383 18.05 -3.99 -11.08
CA MET A 383 18.69 -4.79 -10.05
C MET A 383 20.13 -4.30 -9.88
N TYR A 384 20.41 -3.65 -8.75
CA TYR A 384 21.73 -3.09 -8.44
C TYR A 384 22.52 -3.92 -7.42
N GLY A 385 21.85 -4.85 -6.76
CA GLY A 385 22.44 -5.82 -5.84
C GLY A 385 22.20 -7.26 -6.30
N PRO A 386 22.98 -8.23 -5.79
CA PRO A 386 22.85 -9.63 -6.22
C PRO A 386 21.76 -10.41 -5.49
N ARG A 387 21.03 -9.80 -4.55
CA ARG A 387 19.96 -10.46 -3.79
C ARG A 387 18.76 -9.53 -3.61
N TYR A 388 17.58 -10.02 -3.96
CA TYR A 388 16.30 -9.34 -3.77
C TYR A 388 15.28 -10.29 -3.16
N TYR A 389 14.40 -9.73 -2.34
CA TYR A 389 13.27 -10.41 -1.73
C TYR A 389 11.98 -9.92 -2.37
N PHE A 390 10.99 -10.79 -2.45
CA PHE A 390 9.66 -10.48 -2.95
C PHE A 390 8.66 -10.91 -1.89
N ARG A 391 7.68 -10.06 -1.62
CA ARG A 391 6.56 -10.37 -0.74
C ARG A 391 5.27 -10.33 -1.54
N VAL A 392 4.63 -11.47 -1.72
CA VAL A 392 3.33 -11.60 -2.40
C VAL A 392 2.24 -11.64 -1.34
N ALA A 393 1.25 -10.75 -1.42
CA ALA A 393 0.18 -10.66 -0.41
C ALA A 393 -1.13 -10.11 -1.01
N ASP A 394 -2.23 -10.18 -0.25
CA ASP A 394 -3.45 -9.44 -0.54
C ASP A 394 -3.28 -7.96 -0.16
N TYR A 395 -3.67 -7.07 -1.07
CA TYR A 395 -3.62 -5.65 -0.81
C TYR A 395 -4.61 -5.25 0.30
N GLY A 396 -4.05 -4.95 1.46
CA GLY A 396 -4.77 -4.60 2.68
C GLY A 396 -5.06 -5.78 3.60
N ALA A 397 -4.58 -6.99 3.29
CA ALA A 397 -4.70 -8.19 4.13
C ALA A 397 -6.13 -8.53 4.56
N ARG A 398 -7.10 -8.37 3.65
CA ARG A 398 -8.54 -8.58 3.93
C ARG A 398 -9.12 -9.81 3.25
N HIS A 399 -8.55 -10.21 2.13
CA HIS A 399 -9.00 -11.37 1.37
C HIS A 399 -8.00 -12.52 1.50
N LEU A 400 -8.51 -13.72 1.24
CA LEU A 400 -7.79 -14.97 1.19
C LEU A 400 -8.42 -15.84 0.10
N ASP A 401 -7.67 -16.81 -0.41
CA ASP A 401 -8.12 -17.71 -1.46
C ASP A 401 -7.50 -19.10 -1.30
N PRO A 402 -8.07 -19.96 -0.45
CA PRO A 402 -7.62 -21.34 -0.27
C PRO A 402 -7.95 -22.24 -1.47
N ASP A 403 -8.77 -21.77 -2.41
CA ASP A 403 -9.28 -22.59 -3.51
C ASP A 403 -8.48 -22.40 -4.81
N ASN A 404 -7.90 -21.21 -5.03
CA ASN A 404 -7.20 -20.89 -6.27
C ASN A 404 -5.73 -20.53 -6.00
N SER A 405 -4.82 -21.30 -6.59
CA SER A 405 -3.40 -20.94 -6.60
C SER A 405 -3.14 -19.79 -7.56
N TYR A 406 -2.18 -18.92 -7.23
CA TYR A 406 -1.59 -17.98 -8.16
C TYR A 406 -0.36 -18.56 -8.85
N ARG A 407 0.07 -17.87 -9.90
CA ARG A 407 1.33 -18.11 -10.61
C ARG A 407 2.25 -16.92 -10.44
N PHE A 408 3.47 -17.14 -9.96
CA PHE A 408 4.47 -16.10 -9.77
C PHE A 408 5.77 -16.45 -10.49
N THR A 409 6.31 -15.53 -11.26
CA THR A 409 7.57 -15.71 -12.01
C THR A 409 8.44 -14.48 -11.85
N VAL A 410 9.71 -14.70 -11.52
CA VAL A 410 10.75 -13.67 -11.54
C VAL A 410 11.83 -14.10 -12.53
N THR A 411 12.14 -13.24 -13.49
CA THR A 411 13.20 -13.46 -14.48
C THR A 411 14.24 -12.38 -14.37
N VAL A 412 15.50 -12.78 -14.17
CA VAL A 412 16.66 -11.89 -14.23
C VAL A 412 17.17 -11.83 -15.66
N HIS A 413 17.19 -10.64 -16.25
CA HIS A 413 17.80 -10.37 -17.55
C HIS A 413 19.07 -9.53 -17.37
N PRO A 414 20.10 -9.67 -18.22
CA PRO A 414 21.17 -8.67 -18.29
C PRO A 414 20.60 -7.30 -18.65
N GLU A 415 21.13 -6.22 -18.09
CA GLU A 415 20.81 -4.87 -18.55
C GLU A 415 21.36 -4.66 -19.97
N PRO A 416 20.51 -4.49 -21.00
CA PRO A 416 20.97 -4.27 -22.37
C PRO A 416 21.55 -2.88 -22.59
N ASP A 417 21.18 -1.87 -21.79
CA ASP A 417 21.70 -0.51 -21.94
C ASP A 417 23.09 -0.37 -21.34
N THR A 418 24.08 -0.18 -22.21
CA THR A 418 25.47 0.05 -21.81
C THR A 418 25.68 1.39 -21.10
N HIS A 419 24.72 2.31 -21.15
CA HIS A 419 24.78 3.62 -20.49
C HIS A 419 24.25 3.59 -19.05
N GLU A 420 23.75 2.44 -18.57
CA GLU A 420 23.26 2.31 -17.20
C GLU A 420 24.34 1.94 -16.17
N SER A 421 25.62 2.05 -16.55
CA SER A 421 26.74 1.84 -15.64
C SER A 421 27.88 2.86 -15.81
N PRO A 422 28.03 3.85 -14.91
CA PRO A 422 27.10 4.17 -13.81
C PRO A 422 25.73 4.58 -14.34
N PRO A 423 24.64 4.43 -13.54
CA PRO A 423 23.30 4.73 -14.00
C PRO A 423 23.20 6.16 -14.53
N ASN A 424 22.64 6.32 -15.73
CA ASN A 424 22.50 7.62 -16.37
C ASN A 424 21.20 8.33 -15.95
N GLY A 425 20.39 7.67 -15.11
CA GLY A 425 19.15 8.16 -14.53
C GLY A 425 18.94 7.66 -13.11
N LEU A 426 17.94 8.23 -12.44
CA LEU A 426 17.44 7.71 -11.17
C LEU A 426 16.28 6.74 -11.42
N TYR A 427 16.34 5.57 -10.81
CA TYR A 427 15.20 4.67 -10.80
C TYR A 427 14.03 5.27 -9.98
N LEU A 428 12.91 5.52 -10.64
CA LEU A 428 11.68 6.07 -10.02
C LEU A 428 10.44 5.27 -10.49
N PRO A 429 10.12 4.16 -9.84
CA PRO A 429 9.02 3.29 -10.27
C PRO A 429 7.63 3.94 -10.19
N TYR A 430 7.46 4.98 -9.38
CA TYR A 430 6.20 5.68 -9.15
C TYR A 430 6.22 7.15 -9.56
N ILE A 431 7.09 7.52 -10.48
CA ILE A 431 7.24 8.91 -10.88
C ILE A 431 5.90 9.54 -11.24
N THR A 432 5.46 10.50 -10.43
CA THR A 432 4.36 11.39 -10.79
C THR A 432 4.90 12.50 -11.70
N LYS A 433 4.01 13.16 -12.45
CA LYS A 433 4.39 14.32 -13.28
C LYS A 433 5.12 15.42 -12.50
N ASP A 434 4.79 15.58 -11.22
CA ASP A 434 5.44 16.58 -10.38
C ASP A 434 6.82 16.09 -9.89
N GLN A 435 6.95 14.80 -9.52
CA GLN A 435 8.25 14.19 -9.16
C GLN A 435 9.24 14.24 -10.32
N GLU A 436 8.75 14.05 -11.54
CA GLU A 436 9.51 14.16 -12.77
C GLU A 436 10.20 15.53 -12.91
N GLN A 437 9.45 16.62 -12.74
CA GLN A 437 9.99 17.96 -12.93
C GLN A 437 11.11 18.28 -11.93
N GLU A 438 10.98 17.79 -10.69
CA GLU A 438 11.95 18.06 -9.64
C GLU A 438 13.20 17.16 -9.71
N THR A 439 13.03 15.89 -10.14
CA THR A 439 14.16 14.95 -10.32
C THR A 439 14.98 15.23 -11.57
N ARG A 440 14.39 15.94 -12.54
CA ARG A 440 15.01 16.38 -13.79
C ARG A 440 16.40 17.01 -13.61
N ASP A 441 16.52 17.98 -12.72
CA ASP A 441 17.78 18.70 -12.48
C ASP A 441 18.84 17.84 -11.80
N TRP A 442 18.40 16.82 -11.06
CA TRP A 442 19.31 15.83 -10.51
C TRP A 442 19.84 14.90 -11.61
N ASN A 443 18.94 14.35 -12.44
CA ASN A 443 19.30 13.43 -13.52
C ASN A 443 20.24 14.07 -14.56
N LYS A 444 20.11 15.38 -14.83
CA LYS A 444 21.09 16.13 -15.66
C LYS A 444 22.55 15.96 -15.22
N ARG A 445 22.80 15.74 -13.92
CA ARG A 445 24.16 15.53 -13.38
C ARG A 445 24.70 14.12 -13.65
N LEU A 446 23.80 13.17 -13.91
CA LEU A 446 24.10 11.77 -14.24
C LEU A 446 24.19 11.54 -15.75
N ALA A 447 23.88 12.57 -16.54
CA ALA A 447 23.81 12.49 -18.00
C ALA A 447 25.10 11.96 -18.65
N THR A 448 24.94 10.98 -19.53
CA THR A 448 26.03 10.35 -20.29
C THR A 448 26.58 11.30 -21.35
N PRO A 449 27.90 11.55 -21.39
CA PRO A 449 28.48 12.40 -22.43
C PRO A 449 28.39 11.77 -23.83
N VAL A 450 27.80 12.50 -24.77
CA VAL A 450 27.80 12.17 -26.19
C VAL A 450 28.64 13.19 -26.93
N THR A 451 29.66 12.72 -27.66
CA THR A 451 30.52 13.58 -28.48
C THR A 451 29.84 13.84 -29.82
N CYS A 452 29.61 15.12 -30.12
CA CYS A 452 29.08 15.60 -31.38
C CYS A 452 30.21 15.90 -32.37
N SER A 453 29.88 15.99 -33.65
CA SER A 453 30.76 16.49 -34.71
C SER A 453 30.24 17.82 -35.24
N ASP A 454 31.12 18.76 -35.55
CA ASP A 454 30.77 20.04 -36.15
C ASP A 454 31.56 20.23 -37.45
N ASN A 455 30.84 20.37 -38.56
CA ASN A 455 31.43 20.58 -39.88
C ASN A 455 31.37 22.06 -40.35
N GLY A 456 30.90 22.96 -39.48
CA GLY A 456 30.70 24.38 -39.75
C GLY A 456 29.35 24.74 -40.35
N THR A 457 28.59 23.76 -40.86
CA THR A 457 27.20 23.94 -41.34
C THR A 457 26.19 23.23 -40.45
N GLU A 458 26.59 22.15 -39.80
CA GLU A 458 25.74 21.29 -39.00
C GLU A 458 26.55 20.70 -37.85
N ILE A 459 25.93 20.62 -36.68
CA ILE A 459 26.41 19.86 -35.54
C ILE A 459 25.62 18.56 -35.47
N VAL A 460 26.27 17.40 -35.53
CA VAL A 460 25.62 16.09 -35.49
C VAL A 460 26.05 15.35 -34.23
N CYS A 461 25.08 14.95 -33.40
CA CYS A 461 25.26 14.14 -32.20
C CYS A 461 24.55 12.79 -32.41
N GLY A 462 25.30 11.69 -32.45
CA GLY A 462 24.77 10.33 -32.62
C GLY A 462 25.41 9.53 -33.76
N PRO A 463 24.89 8.33 -34.07
CA PRO A 463 23.68 7.74 -33.48
C PRO A 463 23.86 7.43 -31.99
N ILE A 464 22.88 7.81 -31.18
CA ILE A 464 22.73 7.47 -29.77
C ILE A 464 21.81 6.26 -29.72
N THR A 465 22.23 5.19 -29.07
CA THR A 465 21.45 3.96 -28.93
C THR A 465 21.31 3.65 -27.44
N GLY A 466 20.10 3.37 -27.00
CA GLY A 466 19.80 3.01 -25.62
C GLY A 466 18.48 2.25 -25.53
N TYR A 467 18.04 1.96 -24.32
CA TYR A 467 16.84 1.21 -24.01
C TYR A 467 16.08 1.93 -22.90
N ILE A 468 14.76 1.94 -23.00
CA ILE A 468 13.91 2.22 -21.83
C ILE A 468 13.60 0.86 -21.22
N SER A 469 14.54 0.34 -20.45
CA SER A 469 14.64 -1.05 -20.01
C SER A 469 13.62 -1.41 -18.92
N PHE A 470 13.20 -0.45 -18.10
CA PHE A 470 12.28 -0.68 -16.98
C PHE A 470 11.27 0.47 -16.79
N ARG A 471 10.26 0.25 -15.94
CA ARG A 471 9.25 1.28 -15.64
C ARG A 471 9.89 2.46 -14.91
N GLY A 472 9.66 3.67 -15.38
CA GLY A 472 10.30 4.87 -14.83
C GLY A 472 11.71 5.15 -15.36
N ASP A 473 12.21 4.31 -16.28
CA ASP A 473 13.51 4.51 -16.91
C ASP A 473 13.57 5.81 -17.72
N GLN A 474 14.71 6.48 -17.61
CA GLN A 474 15.00 7.77 -18.21
C GLN A 474 16.48 7.84 -18.57
N ASP A 475 16.75 7.92 -19.87
CA ASP A 475 18.12 8.16 -20.31
C ASP A 475 18.41 9.65 -20.42
N TRP A 476 19.49 10.05 -19.75
CA TRP A 476 20.02 11.40 -19.86
C TRP A 476 21.35 11.39 -20.58
N TYR A 477 21.49 12.26 -21.58
CA TYR A 477 22.72 12.48 -22.32
C TYR A 477 23.10 13.95 -22.29
N VAL A 478 24.39 14.25 -22.15
CA VAL A 478 24.94 15.59 -22.31
C VAL A 478 25.71 15.68 -23.62
N LEU A 479 25.26 16.54 -24.51
CA LEU A 479 25.83 16.68 -25.85
C LEU A 479 27.04 17.62 -25.79
N THR A 480 28.19 17.22 -26.32
CA THR A 480 29.42 18.04 -26.23
C THR A 480 30.21 18.03 -27.53
N LEU A 481 30.81 19.16 -27.90
CA LEU A 481 31.78 19.20 -28.98
C LEU A 481 33.17 18.72 -28.50
N PRO A 482 34.02 18.18 -29.39
CA PRO A 482 35.33 17.67 -29.00
C PRO A 482 36.19 18.75 -28.33
N GLY A 483 36.59 18.48 -27.08
CA GLY A 483 37.39 19.41 -26.28
C GLY A 483 36.63 20.61 -25.72
N GLN A 484 35.30 20.62 -25.78
CA GLN A 484 34.44 21.69 -25.27
C GLN A 484 33.49 21.17 -24.19
N ASP A 485 33.06 22.05 -23.29
CA ASP A 485 32.02 21.78 -22.31
C ASP A 485 30.65 22.29 -22.76
N TYR A 486 30.47 22.57 -24.05
CA TYR A 486 29.22 23.05 -24.64
C TYR A 486 28.87 22.27 -25.90
N THR A 487 27.60 22.29 -26.26
CA THR A 487 27.09 21.74 -27.53
C THR A 487 27.00 22.84 -28.58
N ILE A 488 26.47 24.00 -28.20
CA ILE A 488 26.26 25.12 -29.11
C ILE A 488 27.32 26.19 -28.81
N PRO A 489 28.22 26.48 -29.77
CA PRO A 489 29.22 27.52 -29.61
C PRO A 489 28.56 28.89 -29.52
N LYS A 490 29.27 29.83 -28.89
CA LYS A 490 28.93 31.24 -29.02
C LYS A 490 29.25 31.67 -30.46
N GLU A 491 28.22 32.03 -31.22
CA GLU A 491 28.38 32.63 -32.55
C GLU A 491 28.62 34.14 -32.43
N THR A 492 29.22 34.73 -33.47
CA THR A 492 29.50 36.18 -33.47
C THR A 492 28.22 36.92 -33.86
N GLU A 493 27.82 37.92 -33.06
CA GLU A 493 26.63 38.74 -33.31
C GLU A 493 26.70 39.37 -34.73
N ALA A 494 25.76 39.00 -35.60
CA ALA A 494 25.57 39.70 -36.86
C ALA A 494 24.86 41.03 -36.56
N ASP A 495 25.22 42.10 -37.27
CA ASP A 495 24.58 43.42 -37.06
C ASP A 495 23.06 43.31 -37.32
N PRO A 496 22.20 43.56 -36.32
CA PRO A 496 20.75 43.37 -36.42
C PRO A 496 20.10 44.29 -37.46
N SER A 497 20.80 45.34 -37.91
CA SER A 497 20.33 46.21 -39.01
C SER A 497 20.52 45.62 -40.41
N THR A 498 21.30 44.53 -40.52
CA THR A 498 21.65 43.88 -41.79
C THR A 498 21.28 42.39 -41.85
N ALA A 499 21.04 41.77 -40.70
CA ALA A 499 20.69 40.37 -40.58
C ALA A 499 19.17 40.23 -40.44
N GLY A 500 18.51 39.56 -41.41
CA GLY A 500 17.09 39.22 -41.31
C GLY A 500 16.78 38.29 -40.12
N CYS A 501 15.54 37.81 -40.00
CA CYS A 501 15.12 36.91 -38.92
C CYS A 501 15.91 35.58 -39.03
N TYR A 502 17.05 35.48 -38.33
CA TYR A 502 17.86 34.25 -38.28
C TYR A 502 17.49 33.44 -37.05
N VAL A 503 17.27 32.15 -37.28
CA VAL A 503 17.44 31.11 -36.27
C VAL A 503 18.87 30.63 -36.37
N ASP A 504 19.61 30.64 -35.27
CA ASP A 504 21.01 30.21 -35.28
C ASP A 504 21.13 28.72 -35.60
N PHE A 505 20.26 27.89 -35.01
CA PHE A 505 20.23 26.45 -35.22
C PHE A 505 18.80 25.90 -35.31
N ASN A 506 18.47 25.21 -36.41
CA ASN A 506 17.31 24.33 -36.49
C ASN A 506 17.68 22.95 -35.98
N LEU A 507 16.94 22.42 -35.00
CA LEU A 507 17.18 21.09 -34.48
C LEU A 507 16.35 20.07 -35.25
N LEU A 508 17.03 19.18 -35.95
CA LEU A 508 16.46 18.02 -36.62
C LEU A 508 16.74 16.77 -35.80
N TRP A 509 15.76 15.90 -35.75
CA TRP A 509 15.76 14.70 -34.91
C TRP A 509 15.46 13.51 -35.78
N ASP A 510 16.51 12.84 -36.24
CA ASP A 510 16.35 11.56 -36.91
C ASP A 510 16.23 10.49 -35.85
N TRP A 511 15.13 9.75 -35.86
CA TRP A 511 14.87 8.74 -34.84
C TRP A 511 14.38 7.44 -35.50
N SER A 512 14.68 6.32 -34.85
CA SER A 512 14.07 5.04 -35.14
C SER A 512 13.92 4.21 -33.88
N PHE A 513 12.75 3.65 -33.67
CA PHE A 513 12.41 2.76 -32.57
C PHE A 513 11.43 1.69 -33.07
N SER A 514 11.82 0.41 -32.92
CA SER A 514 11.05 -0.72 -33.43
C SER A 514 10.05 -1.32 -32.43
N GLY A 515 10.06 -0.88 -31.18
CA GLY A 515 9.16 -1.41 -30.16
C GLY A 515 7.71 -1.04 -30.42
N SER A 516 6.83 -2.03 -30.34
CA SER A 516 5.39 -1.83 -30.54
C SER A 516 4.72 -1.40 -29.24
N GLY A 517 3.84 -0.39 -29.29
CA GLY A 517 2.98 -0.02 -28.16
C GLY A 517 3.62 0.92 -27.14
N MET A 518 4.87 1.32 -27.33
CA MET A 518 5.52 2.42 -26.59
C MET A 518 5.72 3.63 -27.51
N SER A 519 5.54 4.82 -26.95
CA SER A 519 6.00 6.08 -27.54
C SER A 519 7.23 6.53 -26.76
N LEU A 520 8.12 7.27 -27.39
CA LEU A 520 9.29 7.87 -26.76
C LEU A 520 9.17 9.39 -26.81
N GLY A 521 9.28 10.02 -25.64
CA GLY A 521 9.48 11.46 -25.52
C GLY A 521 10.97 11.77 -25.64
N TYR A 522 11.29 12.82 -26.39
CA TYR A 522 12.65 13.34 -26.43
C TYR A 522 12.62 14.84 -26.20
N VAL A 523 13.38 15.31 -25.23
CA VAL A 523 13.46 16.73 -24.92
C VAL A 523 14.91 17.17 -24.90
N VAL A 524 15.23 18.20 -25.70
CA VAL A 524 16.44 18.97 -25.48
C VAL A 524 16.16 19.99 -24.40
N VAL A 525 16.86 19.85 -23.28
CA VAL A 525 16.75 20.78 -22.16
C VAL A 525 17.88 21.79 -22.20
N ARG A 526 17.53 23.07 -22.20
CA ARG A 526 18.47 24.20 -22.14
C ARG A 526 18.15 25.07 -20.94
N GLY A 527 18.92 24.91 -19.86
CA GLY A 527 18.58 25.56 -18.60
C GLY A 527 17.23 25.05 -18.08
N GLY A 528 16.19 25.88 -18.18
CA GLY A 528 14.79 25.54 -17.86
C GLY A 528 13.85 25.42 -19.06
N ASP A 529 14.33 25.69 -20.29
CA ASP A 529 13.51 25.59 -21.50
C ASP A 529 13.54 24.15 -22.05
N GLU A 530 12.37 23.68 -22.51
CA GLU A 530 12.15 22.34 -23.03
C GLU A 530 11.74 22.41 -24.50
N MET A 531 12.47 21.70 -25.34
CA MET A 531 12.20 21.65 -26.78
C MET A 531 12.22 20.20 -27.24
N GLY A 532 11.06 19.69 -27.64
CA GLY A 532 11.00 18.40 -28.29
C GLY A 532 9.59 17.80 -28.38
N PRO A 533 9.42 16.79 -29.24
CA PRO A 533 8.16 16.09 -29.44
C PRO A 533 8.02 14.84 -28.56
N GLU A 534 6.77 14.46 -28.31
CA GLU A 534 6.43 13.06 -28.06
C GLU A 534 6.33 12.33 -29.41
N LEU A 535 7.17 11.31 -29.63
CA LEU A 535 7.19 10.53 -30.86
C LEU A 535 6.67 9.11 -30.60
N GLY A 536 5.81 8.60 -31.47
CA GLY A 536 5.36 7.20 -31.38
C GLY A 536 6.44 6.20 -31.76
N SER A 537 6.09 4.92 -31.87
CA SER A 537 6.92 3.90 -32.51
C SER A 537 7.12 4.19 -34.00
N GLY A 538 8.26 3.80 -34.58
CA GLY A 538 8.54 3.94 -36.01
C GLY A 538 9.90 4.55 -36.31
N SER A 539 10.01 5.28 -37.41
CA SER A 539 11.21 6.05 -37.74
C SER A 539 10.81 7.31 -38.49
N GLY A 540 11.53 8.41 -38.27
CA GLY A 540 11.26 9.65 -38.96
C GLY A 540 12.29 10.73 -38.66
N THR A 541 12.01 11.91 -39.20
CA THR A 541 12.77 13.12 -38.88
C THR A 541 11.79 14.16 -38.38
N TRP A 542 11.88 14.54 -37.11
CA TRP A 542 11.16 15.69 -36.57
C TRP A 542 12.02 16.95 -36.69
N GLY A 543 11.42 18.13 -36.86
CA GLY A 543 12.18 19.37 -37.15
C GLY A 543 12.20 19.79 -38.63
N ASN A 544 11.64 18.98 -39.53
CA ASN A 544 11.67 19.21 -40.98
C ASN A 544 10.68 20.28 -41.47
N GLY A 545 10.04 21.01 -40.56
CA GLY A 545 9.11 22.09 -40.90
C GLY A 545 7.69 21.62 -41.20
N GLY A 546 7.19 20.57 -40.55
CA GLY A 546 5.75 20.46 -40.34
C GLY A 546 5.24 21.61 -39.46
N GLU A 547 3.98 22.03 -39.61
CA GLU A 547 3.42 23.15 -38.82
C GLU A 547 3.49 22.92 -37.29
N ASN A 548 3.61 21.66 -36.86
CA ASN A 548 3.76 21.25 -35.46
C ASN A 548 5.15 20.66 -35.14
N GLU A 549 6.15 20.87 -36.00
CA GLU A 549 7.47 20.23 -35.91
C GLU A 549 8.60 21.25 -35.87
N CYS A 550 8.37 22.36 -35.18
CA CYS A 550 9.32 23.47 -35.13
C CYS A 550 10.22 23.35 -33.91
N SER A 551 11.52 23.18 -34.13
CA SER A 551 12.53 23.11 -33.09
C SER A 551 13.71 23.97 -33.44
N TYR A 552 14.03 24.95 -32.60
CA TYR A 552 15.17 25.81 -32.86
C TYR A 552 15.86 26.26 -31.59
N VAL A 553 17.15 26.57 -31.69
CA VAL A 553 17.91 27.18 -30.62
C VAL A 553 18.53 28.48 -31.11
N CYS A 554 18.22 29.56 -30.40
CA CYS A 554 18.90 30.83 -30.58
C CYS A 554 20.25 30.83 -29.85
N GLY A 555 21.34 30.91 -30.61
CA GLY A 555 22.71 31.15 -30.15
C GLY A 555 23.04 32.63 -29.88
N GLU A 556 22.24 33.57 -30.41
CA GLU A 556 22.57 35.00 -30.53
C GLU A 556 22.80 35.74 -29.20
N TYR A 557 22.32 35.23 -28.05
CA TYR A 557 22.36 35.97 -26.78
C TYR A 557 23.03 35.28 -25.59
N GLN A 558 23.72 34.15 -25.78
CA GLN A 558 24.14 33.34 -24.62
C GLN A 558 25.59 32.86 -24.66
N ALA A 559 26.12 32.65 -23.45
CA ALA A 559 27.36 31.93 -23.24
C ALA A 559 27.28 30.53 -23.90
N PRO A 560 28.42 29.90 -24.21
CA PRO A 560 28.42 28.52 -24.70
C PRO A 560 27.54 27.64 -23.83
N THR A 561 26.62 26.90 -24.45
CA THR A 561 25.53 26.22 -23.73
C THR A 561 25.59 24.71 -23.94
N LYS A 562 25.36 23.95 -22.86
CA LYS A 562 25.13 22.50 -22.91
C LYS A 562 23.68 22.21 -23.26
N LEU A 563 23.49 21.30 -24.20
CA LEU A 563 22.22 20.66 -24.46
C LEU A 563 22.23 19.30 -23.77
N TYR A 564 21.13 19.01 -23.08
CA TYR A 564 20.87 17.68 -22.53
C TYR A 564 19.78 17.04 -23.38
N LEU A 565 20.00 15.82 -23.82
CA LEU A 565 18.96 14.98 -24.40
C LEU A 565 18.39 14.11 -23.28
N TRP A 566 17.08 14.17 -23.13
CA TRP A 566 16.33 13.28 -22.25
C TRP A 566 15.43 12.38 -23.08
N VAL A 567 15.55 11.06 -22.89
CA VAL A 567 14.72 10.03 -23.52
C VAL A 567 13.89 9.34 -22.45
N PHE A 568 12.59 9.18 -22.69
CA PHE A 568 11.68 8.54 -21.74
C PHE A 568 10.43 7.98 -22.43
N SER A 569 9.66 7.16 -21.73
CA SER A 569 8.31 6.79 -22.18
C SER A 569 7.26 7.76 -21.60
N PRO A 570 6.34 8.34 -22.42
CA PRO A 570 5.31 9.23 -21.90
C PRO A 570 4.45 8.54 -20.82
N GLY A 571 4.35 9.19 -19.66
CA GLY A 571 3.67 8.65 -18.48
C GLY A 571 4.51 7.68 -17.66
N PHE A 572 5.71 7.29 -18.12
CA PHE A 572 6.69 6.46 -17.40
C PHE A 572 6.20 5.05 -17.02
N GLU A 573 5.09 4.59 -17.61
CA GLU A 573 4.49 3.30 -17.29
C GLU A 573 4.99 2.16 -18.19
N LYS A 574 5.65 2.51 -19.31
CA LYS A 574 6.04 1.57 -20.37
C LYS A 574 7.56 1.42 -20.42
N TYR A 575 7.97 0.23 -20.84
CA TYR A 575 9.37 -0.16 -21.03
C TYR A 575 9.47 -1.16 -22.19
N ASP A 576 10.65 -1.28 -22.78
CA ASP A 576 11.01 -2.24 -23.82
C ASP A 576 12.52 -2.51 -23.83
N PHE A 577 12.97 -3.43 -22.98
CA PHE A 577 14.36 -3.89 -22.93
C PHE A 577 14.75 -4.78 -24.13
N ASN A 578 13.84 -5.09 -25.06
CA ASN A 578 14.13 -5.92 -26.23
C ASN A 578 14.43 -5.10 -27.49
N ASN A 579 13.91 -3.87 -27.58
CA ASN A 579 14.08 -3.01 -28.73
C ASN A 579 14.85 -1.76 -28.34
N PRO A 580 16.08 -1.56 -28.85
CA PRO A 580 16.77 -0.29 -28.63
C PRO A 580 16.07 0.83 -29.41
N TYR A 581 16.15 2.05 -28.89
CA TYR A 581 15.95 3.24 -29.71
C TYR A 581 17.26 3.67 -30.36
N ASN A 582 17.16 4.41 -31.46
CA ASN A 582 18.29 5.06 -32.11
C ASN A 582 17.92 6.50 -32.46
N ILE A 583 18.70 7.46 -31.99
CA ILE A 583 18.46 8.90 -32.16
C ILE A 583 19.72 9.55 -32.72
N THR A 584 19.56 10.37 -33.73
CA THR A 584 20.59 11.30 -34.20
C THR A 584 20.02 12.71 -34.15
N ILE A 585 20.69 13.59 -33.41
CA ILE A 585 20.34 15.00 -33.30
C ILE A 585 21.24 15.78 -34.24
N ARG A 586 20.65 16.64 -35.06
CA ARG A 586 21.37 17.52 -35.97
C ARG A 586 20.96 18.96 -35.73
N ALA A 587 21.91 19.83 -35.44
CA ALA A 587 21.69 21.27 -35.34
C ALA A 587 22.20 21.94 -36.61
N VAL A 588 21.30 22.31 -37.52
CA VAL A 588 21.61 22.91 -38.82
C VAL A 588 21.68 24.44 -38.70
N ARG A 589 22.80 25.04 -39.08
CA ARG A 589 23.00 26.50 -38.98
C ARG A 589 22.24 27.29 -40.02
N GLY A 590 21.65 28.40 -39.62
CA GLY A 590 21.12 29.44 -40.52
C GLY A 590 19.90 29.00 -41.36
N VAL A 591 19.19 27.96 -40.94
CA VAL A 591 17.96 27.49 -41.60
C VAL A 591 16.79 27.70 -40.64
N CYS A 592 15.86 28.61 -40.94
CA CYS A 592 14.56 28.68 -40.28
C CYS A 592 13.55 27.95 -41.17
N PRO A 593 12.89 26.86 -40.73
CA PRO A 593 11.89 26.20 -41.57
C PRO A 593 10.74 27.17 -41.87
N GLN A 594 10.47 27.45 -43.14
CA GLN A 594 9.48 28.47 -43.56
C GLN A 594 8.06 28.20 -43.07
N ASN A 595 7.76 26.94 -42.76
CA ASN A 595 6.45 26.50 -42.29
C ASN A 595 6.24 26.73 -40.78
N CYS A 596 7.31 27.04 -40.04
CA CYS A 596 7.20 27.43 -38.65
C CYS A 596 6.61 28.83 -38.56
N SER A 597 5.48 28.96 -37.88
CA SER A 597 4.77 30.24 -37.72
C SER A 597 5.69 31.35 -37.20
N TYR A 598 6.61 31.01 -36.29
CA TYR A 598 7.62 31.92 -35.72
C TYR A 598 8.75 32.31 -36.68
N CYS A 599 8.91 31.60 -37.80
CA CYS A 599 9.90 31.88 -38.85
C CYS A 599 9.35 32.75 -39.98
N ARG A 600 8.06 33.12 -39.96
CA ARG A 600 7.44 33.85 -41.07
C ARG A 600 7.81 35.33 -41.02
N ALA A 601 8.37 35.81 -42.14
CA ALA A 601 8.88 37.17 -42.29
C ALA A 601 7.83 38.28 -42.08
N ASP A 602 6.54 37.95 -42.13
CA ASP A 602 5.40 38.86 -41.91
C ASP A 602 5.00 39.00 -40.43
N THR A 603 5.61 38.22 -39.52
CA THR A 603 5.33 38.20 -38.07
C THR A 603 6.56 38.46 -37.19
N CYS A 604 7.66 39.00 -37.75
CA CYS A 604 8.96 39.20 -37.07
C CYS A 604 8.94 40.29 -35.95
N ASP A 605 7.97 40.25 -35.04
CA ASP A 605 8.05 40.93 -33.73
C ASP A 605 8.81 40.09 -32.69
N PHE A 606 9.02 38.79 -32.95
CA PHE A 606 9.80 37.91 -32.08
C PHE A 606 11.23 37.74 -32.60
N HIS A 607 12.06 38.73 -32.30
CA HIS A 607 13.48 38.47 -32.06
C HIS A 607 13.58 37.36 -30.98
N CYS A 608 14.56 36.46 -31.06
CA CYS A 608 14.90 35.57 -29.95
C CYS A 608 14.80 36.37 -28.64
N PRO A 609 13.91 36.00 -27.69
CA PRO A 609 13.45 36.92 -26.66
C PRO A 609 14.66 37.47 -25.89
N ASN A 610 14.92 38.77 -26.08
CA ASN A 610 15.99 39.47 -25.40
C ASN A 610 15.40 40.11 -24.14
N PRO A 611 15.65 39.56 -22.93
CA PRO A 611 15.15 40.16 -21.70
C PRO A 611 15.77 41.53 -21.40
N VAL A 612 16.86 41.90 -22.05
CA VAL A 612 17.59 43.16 -21.83
C VAL A 612 17.02 44.31 -22.69
N ASN A 613 16.31 44.02 -23.79
CA ASN A 613 15.76 45.05 -24.69
C ASN A 613 14.26 45.36 -24.47
N ALA A 614 13.59 44.74 -23.49
CA ALA A 614 12.20 45.06 -23.14
C ALA A 614 12.00 46.48 -22.57
N VAL A 615 13.08 47.25 -22.35
CA VAL A 615 13.02 48.64 -21.83
C VAL A 615 12.87 49.69 -22.96
N GLY A 616 12.84 49.28 -24.24
CA GLY A 616 12.88 50.21 -25.38
C GLY A 616 11.69 50.23 -26.35
N CYS A 617 10.80 49.24 -26.35
CA CYS A 617 9.69 49.19 -27.31
C CYS A 617 8.55 50.12 -26.86
N GLY A 618 8.66 51.38 -27.29
CA GLY A 618 7.60 52.39 -27.17
C GLY A 618 6.29 51.91 -27.80
N SER A 619 5.21 52.20 -27.11
CA SER A 619 3.81 51.79 -27.33
C SER A 619 3.13 52.24 -28.63
N ASN A 620 3.85 52.47 -29.73
CA ASN A 620 3.26 53.03 -30.96
C ASN A 620 3.73 52.29 -32.21
N SER A 621 3.29 51.04 -32.42
CA SER A 621 3.01 50.48 -33.77
C SER A 621 2.64 48.99 -33.72
N CYS A 622 1.49 48.67 -33.10
CA CYS A 622 0.70 47.49 -33.48
C CYS A 622 -0.76 47.95 -33.59
N GLN A 623 -1.25 48.11 -34.82
CA GLN A 623 -2.67 48.18 -35.16
C GLN A 623 -2.93 47.23 -36.33
#